data_AF-A0A6P8V1Z9-F1
#
_entry.id   AF-A0A6P8V1Z9-F1
#
_cell.length_a   1.000
_cell.length_b   1.000
_cell.length_c   1.000
_cell.angle_alpha   90.00
_cell.angle_beta   90.00
_cell.angle_gamma   90.00
#
_symmetry.space_group_name_H-M   'P 1'
#
loop_
_entity.id
_entity.type
_entity.pdbx_description
1 polymer ?
#
loop_
_entity_poly.entity_id
_entity_poly.type
_entity_poly.pdbx_seq_one_letter_code
_entity_poly.pdbx_strand_id
1 'polypeptide(L)'
;MEEYGKAISFLRDSIHLFRGLKIGPKGSWKPVQTGLVMATTTILEVQHDLLRQGHKFVLTSRFTQDCLENTFSSILFYNGGLWECRNSYISRALGEGNAEFNYKLDDCNFKRLMKGKKLLYKNELTFRPQPRSSPASYVYPIECVYPRPKGWIPPFLNAGSGVAEGRGGLKFHMLLLNERITAVAETNVIPLGSFMPIWATVAQESHQPLLLLMEECVAAATPELQANSNVYPIITNKGCLLDSEKGNSMFLQRYQSSAITLYLQSFKFGLDE
;
A
#
# COMPACT_ATOMS: atom_id res chain seq x y z
N MET A 1 29.29 -2.27 -8.53
CA MET A 1 28.97 -3.22 -9.62
C MET A 1 29.13 -4.67 -9.21
N GLU A 2 30.10 -5.03 -8.37
CA GLU A 2 30.33 -6.43 -7.97
C GLU A 2 29.13 -7.05 -7.20
N GLU A 3 28.57 -6.34 -6.21
CA GLU A 3 27.39 -6.81 -5.47
C GLU A 3 26.14 -6.96 -6.35
N TYR A 4 25.98 -6.06 -7.33
CA TYR A 4 24.92 -6.15 -8.33
C TYR A 4 25.04 -7.43 -9.16
N GLY A 5 26.25 -7.75 -9.65
CA GLY A 5 26.51 -8.99 -10.37
C GLY A 5 26.19 -10.24 -9.55
N LYS A 6 26.56 -10.24 -8.26
CA LYS A 6 26.24 -11.33 -7.31
C LYS A 6 24.72 -11.49 -7.13
N ALA A 7 24.00 -10.39 -6.96
CA ALA A 7 22.53 -10.41 -6.83
C ALA A 7 21.84 -10.94 -8.09
N ILE A 8 22.26 -10.50 -9.29
CA ILE A 8 21.71 -10.98 -10.56
C ILE A 8 21.99 -12.47 -10.78
N SER A 9 23.20 -12.93 -10.46
CA SER A 9 23.55 -14.35 -10.54
C SER A 9 22.64 -15.18 -9.63
N PHE A 10 22.50 -14.77 -8.37
CA PHE A 10 21.66 -15.46 -7.40
C PHE A 10 20.20 -15.61 -7.87
N LEU A 11 19.61 -14.56 -8.47
CA LEU A 11 18.26 -14.61 -9.00
C LEU A 11 18.14 -15.58 -10.19
N ARG A 12 19.13 -15.61 -11.10
CA ARG A 12 19.16 -16.58 -12.22
C ARG A 12 19.31 -18.01 -11.71
N ASP A 13 20.18 -18.22 -10.74
CA ASP A 13 20.40 -19.53 -10.12
C ASP A 13 19.13 -20.04 -9.43
N SER A 14 18.38 -19.14 -8.78
CA SER A 14 17.08 -19.45 -8.18
C SER A 14 16.04 -19.89 -9.23
N ILE A 15 15.99 -19.23 -10.40
CA ILE A 15 15.14 -19.65 -11.52
C ILE A 15 15.54 -21.05 -11.99
N HIS A 16 16.84 -21.31 -12.18
CA HIS A 16 17.33 -22.62 -12.62
C HIS A 16 17.00 -23.73 -11.62
N LEU A 17 17.17 -23.46 -10.32
CA LEU A 17 16.85 -24.38 -9.25
C LEU A 17 15.36 -24.77 -9.28
N PHE A 18 14.46 -23.79 -9.33
CA PHE A 18 13.02 -24.06 -9.30
C PHE A 18 12.48 -24.68 -10.59
N ARG A 19 13.13 -24.45 -11.74
CA ARG A 19 12.84 -25.17 -12.97
C ARG A 19 13.28 -26.64 -12.92
N GLY A 20 14.38 -26.94 -12.24
CA GLY A 20 14.90 -28.30 -12.06
C GLY A 20 14.24 -29.09 -10.93
N LEU A 21 13.48 -28.44 -10.06
CA LEU A 21 12.83 -29.04 -8.90
C LEU A 21 11.72 -30.02 -9.30
N LYS A 22 11.75 -31.22 -8.72
CA LYS A 22 10.67 -32.22 -8.82
C LYS A 22 9.93 -32.28 -7.50
N ILE A 23 8.67 -31.83 -7.47
CA ILE A 23 7.90 -31.72 -6.23
C ILE A 23 6.83 -32.82 -6.14
N GLY A 24 6.89 -33.58 -5.05
CA GLY A 24 6.00 -34.70 -4.76
C GLY A 24 6.40 -36.00 -5.46
N PRO A 25 5.71 -37.12 -5.15
CA PRO A 25 6.11 -38.47 -5.58
C PRO A 25 6.09 -38.67 -7.10
N LYS A 26 5.28 -37.88 -7.83
CA LYS A 26 5.23 -37.89 -9.30
C LYS A 26 6.17 -36.87 -9.96
N GLY A 27 6.88 -36.05 -9.18
CA GLY A 27 7.76 -35.01 -9.68
C GLY A 27 7.07 -34.00 -10.61
N SER A 28 5.79 -33.69 -10.37
CA SER A 28 4.99 -32.83 -11.24
C SER A 28 5.28 -31.36 -10.98
N TRP A 29 5.17 -30.54 -12.03
CA TRP A 29 5.20 -29.07 -11.89
C TRP A 29 4.11 -28.58 -10.92
N LYS A 30 4.45 -27.65 -10.04
CA LYS A 30 3.56 -27.07 -9.03
C LYS A 30 3.42 -25.55 -9.19
N PRO A 31 2.29 -24.96 -8.76
CA PRO A 31 2.08 -23.50 -8.82
C PRO A 31 3.20 -22.66 -8.19
N VAL A 32 3.81 -23.12 -7.09
CA VAL A 32 4.95 -22.43 -6.45
C VAL A 32 6.16 -22.27 -7.39
N GLN A 33 6.39 -23.22 -8.30
CA GLN A 33 7.48 -23.14 -9.28
C GLN A 33 7.17 -22.07 -10.33
N THR A 34 5.93 -22.00 -10.81
CA THR A 34 5.48 -20.91 -11.70
C THR A 34 5.64 -19.56 -11.02
N GLY A 35 5.12 -19.40 -9.81
CA GLY A 35 5.14 -18.13 -9.07
C GLY A 35 6.56 -17.59 -8.90
N LEU A 36 7.48 -18.42 -8.43
CA LEU A 36 8.87 -18.00 -8.22
C LEU A 36 9.59 -17.69 -9.54
N VAL A 37 9.43 -18.52 -10.57
CA VAL A 37 10.07 -18.30 -11.87
C VAL A 37 9.57 -17.01 -12.52
N MET A 38 8.26 -16.77 -12.50
CA MET A 38 7.69 -15.54 -13.07
C MET A 38 8.15 -14.31 -12.29
N ALA A 39 7.97 -14.27 -10.97
CA ALA A 39 8.35 -13.12 -10.14
C ALA A 39 9.84 -12.76 -10.31
N THR A 40 10.71 -13.77 -10.29
CA THR A 40 12.16 -13.56 -10.39
C THR A 40 12.56 -13.08 -11.80
N THR A 41 11.92 -13.61 -12.85
CA THR A 41 12.17 -13.17 -14.24
C THR A 41 11.75 -11.72 -14.42
N THR A 42 10.58 -11.33 -13.92
CA THR A 42 10.10 -9.94 -14.03
C THR A 42 11.00 -8.98 -13.25
N ILE A 43 11.47 -9.35 -12.06
CA ILE A 43 12.43 -8.49 -11.32
C ILE A 43 13.69 -8.26 -12.14
N LEU A 44 14.22 -9.29 -12.80
CA LEU A 44 15.43 -9.18 -13.63
C LEU A 44 15.24 -8.25 -14.83
N GLU A 45 14.06 -8.23 -15.43
CA GLU A 45 13.71 -7.35 -16.55
C GLU A 45 13.49 -5.90 -16.08
N VAL A 46 12.61 -5.69 -15.10
CA VAL A 46 12.25 -4.36 -14.59
C VAL A 46 13.46 -3.62 -14.04
N GLN A 47 14.29 -4.30 -13.26
CA GLN A 47 15.51 -3.67 -12.74
C GLN A 47 16.46 -3.26 -13.88
N HIS A 48 16.54 -4.05 -14.95
CA HIS A 48 17.45 -3.79 -16.06
C HIS A 48 17.04 -2.52 -16.80
N ASP A 49 15.74 -2.39 -17.06
CA ASP A 49 15.16 -1.24 -17.76
C ASP A 49 15.27 0.03 -16.94
N LEU A 50 14.96 -0.02 -15.63
CA LEU A 50 15.07 1.14 -14.75
C LEU A 50 16.52 1.63 -14.63
N LEU A 51 17.50 0.74 -14.50
CA LEU A 51 18.90 1.14 -14.47
C LEU A 51 19.34 1.74 -15.82
N ARG A 52 18.84 1.22 -16.95
CA ARG A 52 19.08 1.80 -18.29
C ARG A 52 18.49 3.20 -18.46
N GLN A 53 17.36 3.49 -17.81
CA GLN A 53 16.73 4.81 -17.80
C GLN A 53 17.47 5.84 -16.93
N GLY A 54 18.59 5.46 -16.30
CA GLY A 54 19.42 6.37 -15.52
C GLY A 54 19.10 6.39 -14.03
N HIS A 55 18.24 5.49 -13.54
CA HIS A 55 18.03 5.34 -12.10
C HIS A 55 19.31 4.81 -11.42
N LYS A 56 19.72 5.45 -10.32
CA LYS A 56 20.97 5.13 -9.62
C LYS A 56 20.91 3.80 -8.86
N PHE A 57 19.72 3.38 -8.42
CA PHE A 57 19.50 2.13 -7.70
C PHE A 57 18.04 1.68 -7.86
N VAL A 58 17.81 0.37 -7.75
CA VAL A 58 16.47 -0.24 -7.81
C VAL A 58 16.30 -1.13 -6.58
N LEU A 59 15.32 -0.83 -5.74
CA LEU A 59 15.03 -1.60 -4.52
C LEU A 59 14.04 -2.72 -4.84
N THR A 60 14.56 -3.90 -5.16
CA THR A 60 13.74 -5.04 -5.58
C THR A 60 12.84 -5.59 -4.49
N SER A 61 13.14 -5.33 -3.22
CA SER A 61 12.30 -5.68 -2.06
C SER A 61 10.93 -4.99 -2.04
N ARG A 62 10.70 -3.99 -2.91
CA ARG A 62 9.38 -3.39 -3.13
C ARG A 62 8.52 -4.15 -4.13
N PHE A 63 9.09 -5.11 -4.87
CA PHE A 63 8.35 -6.02 -5.73
C PHE A 63 8.07 -7.31 -4.93
N THR A 64 6.91 -7.42 -4.28
CA THR A 64 6.45 -8.73 -3.76
C THR A 64 5.87 -9.57 -4.91
N GLN A 65 5.72 -10.89 -4.73
CA GLN A 65 4.99 -11.70 -5.72
C GLN A 65 3.57 -11.13 -5.92
N ASP A 66 2.92 -10.71 -4.83
CA ASP A 66 1.67 -9.95 -4.89
C ASP A 66 1.84 -8.63 -5.62
N CYS A 67 2.96 -7.93 -5.51
CA CYS A 67 3.18 -6.67 -6.22
C CYS A 67 3.52 -6.90 -7.68
N LEU A 68 4.05 -8.05 -8.12
CA LEU A 68 4.33 -8.35 -9.52
C LEU A 68 3.09 -8.94 -10.20
N GLU A 69 2.39 -9.85 -9.55
CA GLU A 69 1.05 -10.29 -9.98
C GLU A 69 0.06 -9.13 -9.89
N ASN A 70 0.09 -8.28 -8.86
CA ASN A 70 -0.61 -7.00 -8.85
C ASN A 70 0.04 -5.97 -9.75
N THR A 71 1.28 -6.04 -10.21
CA THR A 71 1.80 -5.07 -11.20
C THR A 71 1.30 -5.49 -12.58
N PHE A 72 1.23 -6.77 -12.91
CA PHE A 72 0.58 -7.25 -14.12
C PHE A 72 -0.96 -7.09 -14.05
N SER A 73 -1.55 -7.32 -12.88
CA SER A 73 -2.95 -6.97 -12.61
C SER A 73 -3.12 -5.46 -12.66
N SER A 74 -2.22 -4.66 -12.07
CA SER A 74 -2.23 -3.19 -12.13
C SER A 74 -1.94 -2.67 -13.52
N ILE A 75 -1.18 -3.35 -14.38
CA ILE A 75 -0.97 -2.96 -15.79
C ILE A 75 -2.21 -3.28 -16.60
N LEU A 76 -2.93 -4.36 -16.27
CA LEU A 76 -4.30 -4.62 -16.77
C LEU A 76 -5.32 -3.61 -16.21
N PHE A 77 -5.19 -3.17 -14.96
CA PHE A 77 -6.02 -2.17 -14.26
C PHE A 77 -5.60 -0.71 -14.54
N TYR A 78 -4.38 -0.44 -15.02
CA TYR A 78 -3.92 0.89 -15.45
C TYR A 78 -4.58 1.24 -16.78
N ASN A 79 -5.00 0.22 -17.54
CA ASN A 79 -5.98 0.36 -18.63
C ASN A 79 -7.43 0.50 -18.13
N GLY A 80 -7.66 0.55 -16.81
CA GLY A 80 -8.96 0.50 -16.16
C GLY A 80 -9.03 1.27 -14.81
N GLY A 81 -8.77 2.58 -14.84
CA GLY A 81 -9.40 3.54 -13.92
C GLY A 81 -8.88 3.62 -12.48
N LEU A 82 -8.89 4.84 -11.93
CA LEU A 82 -8.48 5.16 -10.56
C LEU A 82 -9.23 4.29 -9.52
N TRP A 83 -8.52 3.87 -8.46
CA TRP A 83 -9.04 3.21 -7.26
C TRP A 83 -10.18 3.98 -6.54
N GLU A 84 -10.42 5.23 -6.91
CA GLU A 84 -11.54 6.04 -6.46
C GLU A 84 -12.69 5.93 -7.47
N CYS A 85 -13.72 5.18 -7.09
CA CYS A 85 -14.95 5.08 -7.87
C CYS A 85 -15.67 6.43 -7.91
N ARG A 86 -15.76 7.01 -9.11
CA ARG A 86 -16.46 8.27 -9.34
C ARG A 86 -17.97 8.09 -9.21
N ASN A 87 -18.70 9.18 -9.11
CA ASN A 87 -20.16 9.12 -9.20
C ASN A 87 -20.58 8.56 -10.57
N SER A 88 -21.60 7.71 -10.59
CA SER A 88 -22.20 7.16 -11.80
C SER A 88 -23.04 8.21 -12.53
N TYR A 89 -23.70 9.12 -11.78
CA TYR A 89 -24.56 10.17 -12.32
C TYR A 89 -24.59 11.41 -11.41
N ILE A 90 -24.76 12.60 -12.00
CA ILE A 90 -25.02 13.86 -11.29
C ILE A 90 -26.28 14.48 -11.88
N SER A 91 -27.29 14.74 -11.05
CA SER A 91 -28.39 15.63 -11.42
C SER A 91 -28.24 16.97 -10.69
N ARG A 92 -28.54 18.05 -11.41
CA ARG A 92 -28.66 19.40 -10.84
C ARG A 92 -30.07 19.89 -11.14
N ALA A 93 -30.89 20.00 -10.10
CA ALA A 93 -32.20 20.63 -10.18
C ALA A 93 -32.23 21.80 -9.20
N LEU A 94 -32.50 23.02 -9.69
CA LEU A 94 -32.86 24.22 -8.90
C LEU A 94 -32.29 24.27 -7.46
N GLY A 95 -30.95 24.33 -7.34
CA GLY A 95 -30.25 24.51 -6.06
C GLY A 95 -29.82 23.22 -5.35
N GLU A 96 -30.32 22.05 -5.74
CA GLU A 96 -29.94 20.75 -5.19
C GLU A 96 -29.19 19.91 -6.23
N GLY A 97 -28.03 19.39 -5.82
CA GLY A 97 -27.20 18.50 -6.64
C GLY A 97 -27.18 17.10 -6.04
N ASN A 98 -27.71 16.11 -6.75
CA ASN A 98 -27.68 14.72 -6.31
C ASN A 98 -26.60 13.96 -7.09
N ALA A 99 -25.72 13.27 -6.36
CA ALA A 99 -24.72 12.37 -6.93
C ALA A 99 -25.09 10.92 -6.60
N GLU A 100 -25.20 10.09 -7.63
CA GLU A 100 -25.54 8.67 -7.51
C GLU A 100 -24.29 7.80 -7.73
N PHE A 101 -24.13 6.76 -6.92
CA PHE A 101 -23.03 5.79 -6.98
C PHE A 101 -23.63 4.39 -7.08
N ASN A 102 -23.41 3.71 -8.20
CA ASN A 102 -23.89 2.36 -8.44
C ASN A 102 -22.71 1.44 -8.80
N TYR A 103 -22.34 0.59 -7.84
CA TYR A 103 -21.18 -0.29 -7.91
C TYR A 103 -21.47 -1.66 -7.32
N LYS A 104 -20.79 -2.70 -7.80
CA LYS A 104 -20.89 -4.02 -7.19
C LYS A 104 -20.17 -4.03 -5.84
N LEU A 105 -20.59 -4.93 -4.96
CA LEU A 105 -20.01 -5.09 -3.63
C LEU A 105 -18.59 -5.65 -3.62
N ASP A 106 -18.13 -6.18 -4.75
CA ASP A 106 -16.74 -6.64 -4.93
C ASP A 106 -15.87 -5.58 -5.65
N ASP A 107 -16.48 -4.47 -6.10
CA ASP A 107 -15.77 -3.33 -6.72
C ASP A 107 -15.43 -2.27 -5.65
N CYS A 108 -14.72 -1.19 -6.05
CA CYS A 108 -14.47 -0.01 -5.21
C CYS A 108 -13.87 -0.28 -3.83
N ASN A 109 -13.16 -1.41 -3.68
CA ASN A 109 -12.50 -1.84 -2.46
C ASN A 109 -13.43 -1.95 -1.23
N PHE A 110 -14.68 -2.38 -1.45
CA PHE A 110 -15.60 -2.69 -0.35
C PHE A 110 -15.00 -3.74 0.59
N LYS A 111 -14.94 -3.43 1.88
CA LYS A 111 -14.48 -4.36 2.91
C LYS A 111 -15.59 -5.33 3.26
N ARG A 112 -15.40 -6.62 2.98
CA ARG A 112 -16.31 -7.68 3.38
C ARG A 112 -15.95 -8.24 4.75
N LEU A 113 -16.92 -8.26 5.65
CA LEU A 113 -16.81 -8.76 7.02
C LEU A 113 -17.89 -9.80 7.28
N MET A 114 -17.58 -10.81 8.09
CA MET A 114 -18.55 -11.78 8.56
C MET A 114 -18.84 -11.60 10.04
N LYS A 115 -20.13 -11.49 10.39
CA LYS A 115 -20.59 -11.48 11.78
C LYS A 115 -21.72 -12.50 11.93
N GLY A 116 -21.39 -13.69 12.45
CA GLY A 116 -22.33 -14.78 12.65
C GLY A 116 -22.98 -15.28 11.35
N LYS A 117 -24.29 -15.04 11.19
CA LYS A 117 -25.08 -15.40 9.99
C LYS A 117 -25.26 -14.23 9.01
N LYS A 118 -24.52 -13.13 9.18
CA LYS A 118 -24.59 -11.95 8.30
C LYS A 118 -23.24 -11.67 7.62
N LEU A 119 -23.32 -11.21 6.38
CA LEU A 119 -22.24 -10.61 5.61
C LEU A 119 -22.42 -9.09 5.66
N LEU A 120 -21.37 -8.37 6.05
CA LEU A 120 -21.34 -6.92 6.10
C LEU A 120 -20.37 -6.44 5.04
N TYR A 121 -20.78 -5.47 4.24
CA TYR A 121 -19.94 -4.80 3.25
C TYR A 121 -19.82 -3.34 3.67
N LYS A 122 -18.59 -2.88 3.86
CA LYS A 122 -18.29 -1.53 4.34
C LYS A 122 -17.47 -0.74 3.32
N ASN A 123 -17.82 0.52 3.13
CA ASN A 123 -17.03 1.47 2.34
C ASN A 123 -17.18 2.87 2.92
N GLU A 124 -16.47 3.86 2.37
CA GLU A 124 -16.52 5.25 2.79
C GLU A 124 -16.75 6.15 1.58
N LEU A 125 -17.79 6.98 1.64
CA LEU A 125 -18.02 8.04 0.67
C LEU A 125 -17.22 9.26 1.10
N THR A 126 -16.33 9.74 0.24
CA THR A 126 -15.49 10.92 0.53
C THR A 126 -15.85 12.08 -0.39
N PHE A 127 -15.95 13.28 0.18
CA PHE A 127 -16.11 14.53 -0.57
C PHE A 127 -14.83 15.36 -0.46
N ARG A 128 -14.28 15.71 -1.62
CA ARG A 128 -13.06 16.52 -1.77
C ARG A 128 -13.39 17.71 -2.69
N PRO A 129 -13.47 18.95 -2.16
CA PRO A 129 -13.78 20.13 -2.97
C PRO A 129 -12.74 20.40 -4.06
N GLN A 130 -11.47 20.08 -3.76
CA GLN A 130 -10.35 20.17 -4.71
C GLN A 130 -9.79 18.78 -5.03
N PRO A 131 -9.34 18.52 -6.28
CA PRO A 131 -8.71 17.26 -6.64
C PRO A 131 -7.51 16.95 -5.72
N ARG A 132 -7.48 15.74 -5.15
CA ARG A 132 -6.40 15.26 -4.26
C ARG A 132 -6.20 16.10 -2.98
N SER A 133 -7.17 16.91 -2.56
CA SER A 133 -7.13 17.56 -1.25
C SER A 133 -7.16 16.51 -0.14
N SER A 134 -6.22 16.57 0.80
CA SER A 134 -6.11 15.65 1.94
C SER A 134 -6.00 16.47 3.23
N PRO A 135 -6.83 16.20 4.25
CA PRO A 135 -7.82 15.11 4.30
C PRO A 135 -9.07 15.41 3.46
N ALA A 136 -9.94 14.40 3.29
CA ALA A 136 -11.25 14.63 2.70
C ALA A 136 -12.07 15.60 3.57
N SER A 137 -12.81 16.51 2.92
CA SER A 137 -13.62 17.51 3.62
C SER A 137 -14.79 16.88 4.37
N TYR A 138 -15.33 15.79 3.84
CA TYR A 138 -16.37 15.01 4.49
C TYR A 138 -16.19 13.53 4.16
N VAL A 139 -16.41 12.67 5.17
CA VAL A 139 -16.34 11.22 5.04
C VAL A 139 -17.61 10.63 5.64
N TYR A 140 -18.35 9.85 4.85
CA TYR A 140 -19.57 9.18 5.28
C TYR A 140 -19.43 7.66 5.17
N PRO A 141 -19.58 6.90 6.27
CA PRO A 141 -19.47 5.45 6.24
C PRO A 141 -20.70 4.81 5.58
N ILE A 142 -20.47 3.92 4.63
CA ILE A 142 -21.48 3.09 3.97
C ILE A 142 -21.40 1.68 4.57
N GLU A 143 -22.55 1.13 4.99
CA GLU A 143 -22.67 -0.25 5.46
C GLU A 143 -23.87 -0.94 4.82
N CYS A 144 -23.62 -2.03 4.10
CA CYS A 144 -24.64 -2.91 3.53
C CYS A 144 -24.61 -4.28 4.22
N VAL A 145 -25.76 -4.78 4.66
CA VAL A 145 -25.84 -6.00 5.46
C VAL A 145 -26.74 -7.03 4.79
N TYR A 146 -26.19 -8.22 4.52
CA TYR A 146 -26.90 -9.32 3.86
C TYR A 146 -26.90 -10.59 4.73
N PRO A 147 -27.95 -11.43 4.64
CA PRO A 147 -27.92 -12.75 5.24
C PRO A 147 -26.90 -13.64 4.52
N ARG A 148 -26.13 -14.41 5.28
CA ARG A 148 -25.16 -15.37 4.71
C ARG A 148 -25.91 -16.53 4.04
N PRO A 149 -25.65 -16.84 2.75
CA PRO A 149 -26.30 -17.97 2.08
C PRO A 149 -25.98 -19.29 2.77
N LYS A 150 -26.95 -20.23 2.76
CA LYS A 150 -26.74 -21.59 3.30
C LYS A 150 -25.68 -22.31 2.48
N GLY A 151 -24.70 -22.93 3.14
CA GLY A 151 -23.60 -23.64 2.46
C GLY A 151 -22.51 -22.73 1.88
N TRP A 152 -22.59 -21.41 2.06
CA TRP A 152 -21.51 -20.51 1.63
C TRP A 152 -20.28 -20.69 2.52
N ILE A 153 -19.18 -21.10 1.89
CA ILE A 153 -17.86 -21.27 2.52
C ILE A 153 -17.04 -20.01 2.20
N PRO A 154 -16.50 -19.33 3.21
CA PRO A 154 -15.64 -18.18 3.01
C PRO A 154 -14.46 -18.52 2.09
N PRO A 155 -14.11 -17.66 1.10
CA PRO A 155 -13.04 -17.94 0.16
C PRO A 155 -11.71 -18.31 0.81
N PHE A 156 -11.36 -17.72 1.96
CA PHE A 156 -10.13 -18.04 2.70
C PHE A 156 -10.08 -19.46 3.31
N LEU A 157 -11.22 -20.15 3.42
CA LEU A 157 -11.25 -21.56 3.84
C LEU A 157 -11.09 -22.53 2.66
N ASN A 158 -11.15 -22.02 1.42
CA ASN A 158 -10.92 -22.83 0.23
C ASN A 158 -9.44 -22.81 -0.14
N ALA A 159 -8.75 -23.92 0.10
CA ALA A 159 -7.37 -24.15 -0.35
C ALA A 159 -7.32 -24.17 -1.90
N GLY A 160 -7.21 -23.00 -2.52
CA GLY A 160 -7.26 -22.82 -3.97
C GLY A 160 -7.91 -21.51 -4.45
N SER A 161 -8.52 -20.74 -3.55
CA SER A 161 -9.13 -19.45 -3.91
C SER A 161 -8.11 -18.34 -4.20
N GLY A 162 -6.85 -18.49 -3.76
CA GLY A 162 -5.85 -17.43 -3.83
C GLY A 162 -6.21 -16.20 -2.96
N VAL A 163 -7.31 -16.25 -2.21
CA VAL A 163 -7.81 -15.15 -1.39
C VAL A 163 -7.49 -15.46 0.06
N ALA A 164 -6.65 -14.65 0.66
CA ALA A 164 -6.35 -14.73 2.07
C ALA A 164 -6.94 -13.53 2.81
N GLU A 165 -8.02 -13.78 3.55
CA GLU A 165 -8.73 -12.75 4.32
C GLU A 165 -8.39 -12.86 5.81
N GLY A 166 -7.91 -11.74 6.37
CA GLY A 166 -7.71 -11.58 7.80
C GLY A 166 -9.01 -11.43 8.57
N ARG A 167 -9.07 -12.03 9.77
CA ARG A 167 -10.11 -11.69 10.75
C ARG A 167 -9.56 -10.71 11.77
N GLY A 168 -10.26 -9.59 11.94
CA GLY A 168 -9.94 -8.58 12.96
C GLY A 168 -9.36 -7.29 12.37
N GLY A 169 -9.48 -6.20 13.13
CA GLY A 169 -8.84 -4.94 12.76
C GLY A 169 -7.33 -5.03 12.95
N LEU A 170 -6.58 -4.53 11.99
CA LEU A 170 -5.14 -4.39 12.09
C LEU A 170 -4.81 -3.23 13.05
N LYS A 171 -3.88 -3.45 13.98
CA LYS A 171 -3.39 -2.40 14.88
C LYS A 171 -2.11 -1.83 14.31
N PHE A 172 -2.18 -0.56 13.92
CA PHE A 172 -1.02 0.18 13.41
C PHE A 172 -0.41 0.99 14.55
N HIS A 173 0.92 1.03 14.58
CA HIS A 173 1.69 1.84 15.50
C HIS A 173 2.61 2.73 14.68
N MET A 174 2.77 3.98 15.11
CA MET A 174 3.70 4.93 14.52
C MET A 174 4.49 5.59 15.66
N LEU A 175 5.80 5.60 15.54
CA LEU A 175 6.73 6.06 16.56
C LEU A 175 7.84 6.89 15.93
N LEU A 176 8.29 7.89 16.67
CA LEU A 176 9.53 8.60 16.36
C LEU A 176 10.70 7.82 16.94
N LEU A 177 11.74 7.58 16.13
CA LEU A 177 12.98 6.94 16.58
C LEU A 177 14.07 7.97 16.85
N ASN A 178 15.09 7.56 17.62
CA ASN A 178 16.29 8.36 17.83
C ASN A 178 17.14 8.46 16.54
N GLU A 179 18.13 9.35 16.53
CA GLU A 179 19.02 9.58 15.37
C GLU A 179 19.78 8.32 14.91
N ARG A 180 20.04 7.39 15.83
CA ARG A 180 20.72 6.12 15.55
C ARG A 180 19.77 5.03 15.06
N ILE A 181 18.46 5.27 15.06
CA ILE A 181 17.40 4.34 14.65
C ILE A 181 17.45 3.03 15.46
N THR A 182 17.84 3.12 16.74
CA THR A 182 18.00 1.95 17.62
C THR A 182 16.88 1.81 18.63
N ALA A 183 16.24 2.91 18.98
CA ALA A 183 15.18 2.96 19.99
C ALA A 183 14.20 4.10 19.69
N VAL A 184 13.08 4.10 20.40
CA VAL A 184 12.12 5.22 20.41
C VAL A 184 12.83 6.48 20.89
N ALA A 185 12.54 7.61 20.25
CA ALA A 185 13.10 8.89 20.66
C ALA A 185 12.67 9.25 22.08
N GLU A 186 13.63 9.68 22.90
CA GLU A 186 13.37 10.17 24.25
C GLU A 186 12.80 11.60 24.26
N THR A 187 13.01 12.34 23.18
CA THR A 187 12.55 13.72 23.01
C THR A 187 11.69 13.85 21.76
N ASN A 188 10.70 14.74 21.83
CA ASN A 188 9.88 15.14 20.68
C ASN A 188 10.36 16.46 20.04
N VAL A 189 11.58 16.89 20.39
CA VAL A 189 12.17 18.15 19.91
C VAL A 189 13.15 17.82 18.81
N ILE A 190 12.82 18.20 17.58
CA ILE A 190 13.64 17.92 16.40
C ILE A 190 14.25 19.23 15.88
N PRO A 191 15.59 19.35 15.83
CA PRO A 191 16.25 20.53 15.27
C PRO A 191 15.90 20.73 13.79
N LEU A 192 15.63 21.96 13.36
CA LEU A 192 15.30 22.24 11.96
C LEU A 192 16.41 21.78 11.01
N GLY A 193 16.02 21.16 9.90
CA GLY A 193 16.93 20.62 8.89
C GLY A 193 17.54 19.26 9.24
N SER A 194 17.40 18.79 10.49
CA SER A 194 17.79 17.44 10.90
C SER A 194 16.78 16.41 10.41
N PHE A 195 17.17 15.13 10.42
CA PHE A 195 16.28 14.04 10.03
C PHE A 195 15.45 13.54 11.20
N MET A 196 14.19 13.25 10.91
CA MET A 196 13.18 12.71 11.80
C MET A 196 12.79 11.31 11.33
N PRO A 197 13.37 10.23 11.91
CA PRO A 197 13.01 8.86 11.56
C PRO A 197 11.64 8.47 12.15
N ILE A 198 10.63 8.44 11.29
CA ILE A 198 9.27 8.01 11.61
C ILE A 198 9.12 6.54 11.25
N TRP A 199 8.95 5.68 12.25
CA TRP A 199 8.74 4.25 12.08
C TRP A 199 7.27 3.90 12.23
N ALA A 200 6.70 3.22 11.24
CA ALA A 200 5.37 2.65 11.33
C ALA A 200 5.43 1.14 11.22
N THR A 201 4.58 0.46 11.97
CA THR A 201 4.44 -1.00 11.97
C THR A 201 2.99 -1.43 12.12
N VAL A 202 2.66 -2.63 11.68
CA VAL A 202 1.37 -3.28 11.93
C VAL A 202 1.59 -4.54 12.76
N ALA A 203 0.82 -4.67 13.85
CA ALA A 203 0.84 -5.88 14.68
C ALA A 203 0.25 -7.05 13.87
N GLN A 204 1.07 -8.08 13.65
CA GLN A 204 0.70 -9.21 12.80
C GLN A 204 0.05 -10.39 13.54
N GLU A 205 0.14 -10.48 14.88
CA GLU A 205 -0.53 -11.51 15.72
C GLU A 205 -0.66 -12.89 15.01
N SER A 206 -1.88 -13.39 14.81
CA SER A 206 -2.18 -14.64 14.07
C SER A 206 -2.59 -14.41 12.62
N HIS A 207 -2.12 -13.34 12.01
CA HIS A 207 -2.36 -13.00 10.62
C HIS A 207 -1.20 -13.50 9.74
N GLN A 208 -1.50 -13.84 8.49
CA GLN A 208 -0.49 -14.05 7.45
C GLN A 208 0.46 -12.84 7.34
N PRO A 209 1.71 -13.01 6.87
CA PRO A 209 2.66 -11.91 6.69
C PRO A 209 2.06 -10.75 5.89
N LEU A 210 2.12 -9.55 6.44
CA LEU A 210 1.60 -8.33 5.80
C LEU A 210 2.72 -7.45 5.26
N LEU A 211 2.41 -6.66 4.24
CA LEU A 211 3.22 -5.55 3.75
C LEU A 211 2.58 -4.23 4.17
N LEU A 212 3.27 -3.44 5.00
CA LEU A 212 2.80 -2.11 5.39
C LEU A 212 3.22 -1.05 4.34
N LEU A 213 2.26 -0.27 3.84
CA LEU A 213 2.50 0.85 2.93
C LEU A 213 2.01 2.16 3.54
N MET A 214 2.66 3.28 3.20
CA MET A 214 2.20 4.63 3.51
C MET A 214 1.67 5.23 2.21
N GLU A 215 0.37 5.47 2.11
CA GLU A 215 -0.26 5.95 0.86
C GLU A 215 -0.30 7.48 0.76
N GLU A 216 -0.67 8.15 1.84
CA GLU A 216 -0.79 9.61 1.93
C GLU A 216 -0.27 10.08 3.29
N CYS A 217 0.44 11.21 3.29
CA CYS A 217 0.93 11.87 4.50
C CYS A 217 0.98 13.37 4.25
N VAL A 218 0.40 14.14 5.17
CA VAL A 218 0.40 15.60 5.13
C VAL A 218 0.95 16.12 6.45
N ALA A 219 1.69 17.22 6.39
CA ALA A 219 2.01 18.02 7.56
C ALA A 219 1.03 19.19 7.66
N ALA A 220 0.72 19.60 8.89
CA ALA A 220 -0.05 20.80 9.18
C ALA A 220 0.53 21.49 10.42
N ALA A 221 0.22 22.78 10.57
CA ALA A 221 0.58 23.56 11.75
C ALA A 221 -0.32 23.24 12.98
N THR A 222 -1.42 22.52 12.77
CA THR A 222 -2.40 22.16 13.80
C THR A 222 -2.50 20.63 13.97
N PRO A 223 -2.78 20.14 15.19
CA PRO A 223 -2.93 18.70 15.44
C PRO A 223 -4.18 18.12 14.78
N GLU A 224 -5.26 18.91 14.68
CA GLU A 224 -6.46 18.52 13.92
C GLU A 224 -6.43 19.10 12.50
N LEU A 225 -6.67 18.24 11.53
CA LEU A 225 -6.83 18.63 10.13
C LEU A 225 -8.30 18.96 9.86
N GLN A 226 -8.57 20.17 9.38
CA GLN A 226 -9.88 20.60 8.89
C GLN A 226 -9.84 20.70 7.37
N ALA A 227 -11.01 20.74 6.73
CA ALA A 227 -11.13 20.77 5.27
C ALA A 227 -10.37 21.93 4.58
N ASN A 228 -10.12 23.02 5.32
CA ASN A 228 -9.44 24.22 4.84
C ASN A 228 -8.08 24.45 5.53
N SER A 229 -7.51 23.46 6.21
CA SER A 229 -6.19 23.59 6.83
C SER A 229 -5.12 23.83 5.77
N ASN A 230 -4.19 24.75 6.04
CA ASN A 230 -2.99 24.89 5.24
C ASN A 230 -2.10 23.66 5.50
N VAL A 231 -1.94 22.81 4.48
CA VAL A 231 -1.25 21.52 4.60
C VAL A 231 -0.09 21.43 3.61
N TYR A 232 0.98 20.78 4.04
CA TYR A 232 2.11 20.45 3.19
C TYR A 232 2.08 18.95 2.83
N PRO A 233 1.92 18.57 1.55
CA PRO A 233 1.89 17.17 1.14
C PRO A 233 3.29 16.54 1.19
N ILE A 234 3.48 15.55 2.06
CA ILE A 234 4.73 14.79 2.18
C ILE A 234 4.69 13.56 1.28
N ILE A 235 3.62 12.76 1.38
CA ILE A 235 3.40 11.55 0.58
C ILE A 235 2.05 11.70 -0.13
N THR A 236 2.04 11.48 -1.44
CA THR A 236 0.84 11.55 -2.29
C THR A 236 0.82 10.37 -3.27
N ASN A 237 -0.20 10.31 -4.13
CA ASN A 237 -0.27 9.36 -5.25
C ASN A 237 0.06 7.90 -4.84
N LYS A 238 -0.56 7.45 -3.73
CA LYS A 238 -0.43 6.08 -3.22
C LYS A 238 1.02 5.65 -2.90
N GLY A 239 1.77 6.57 -2.27
CA GLY A 239 3.11 6.28 -1.74
C GLY A 239 4.26 7.01 -2.42
N CYS A 240 4.00 7.94 -3.33
CA CYS A 240 5.00 8.85 -3.88
C CYS A 240 5.41 9.87 -2.81
N LEU A 241 6.67 9.82 -2.36
CA LEU A 241 7.25 10.76 -1.40
C LEU A 241 7.59 12.09 -2.10
N LEU A 242 6.64 13.00 -2.16
CA LEU A 242 6.76 14.29 -2.85
C LEU A 242 7.84 15.18 -2.22
N ASP A 243 7.99 15.13 -0.89
CA ASP A 243 9.02 15.90 -0.17
C ASP A 243 10.45 15.57 -0.65
N SER A 244 10.69 14.37 -1.20
CA SER A 244 11.99 13.97 -1.75
C SER A 244 12.36 14.66 -3.07
N GLU A 245 11.43 15.34 -3.73
CA GLU A 245 11.73 16.10 -4.96
C GLU A 245 12.51 17.39 -4.66
N LYS A 246 12.26 18.00 -3.49
CA LYS A 246 12.87 19.27 -3.08
C LYS A 246 13.76 19.14 -1.85
N GLY A 247 13.51 18.15 -0.99
CA GLY A 247 14.27 17.84 0.21
C GLY A 247 15.08 16.55 0.07
N ASN A 248 15.70 16.12 1.17
CA ASN A 248 16.51 14.90 1.21
C ASN A 248 15.78 13.72 1.85
N SER A 249 14.46 13.81 1.98
CA SER A 249 13.65 12.79 2.63
C SER A 249 13.62 11.49 1.84
N MET A 250 13.62 10.37 2.54
CA MET A 250 13.59 9.06 1.90
C MET A 250 12.96 8.00 2.78
N PHE A 251 12.51 6.91 2.15
CA PHE A 251 12.20 5.70 2.87
C PHE A 251 13.45 4.84 3.03
N LEU A 252 13.71 4.38 4.24
CA LEU A 252 14.83 3.48 4.50
C LEU A 252 14.50 2.05 4.05
N GLN A 253 15.55 1.24 3.92
CA GLN A 253 15.41 -0.18 3.64
C GLN A 253 14.64 -0.88 4.76
N ARG A 254 13.72 -1.76 4.38
CA ARG A 254 12.90 -2.52 5.33
C ARG A 254 13.67 -3.72 5.86
N TYR A 255 13.59 -3.93 7.16
CA TYR A 255 14.01 -5.18 7.80
C TYR A 255 12.84 -6.20 7.89
N GLN A 256 11.63 -5.70 8.13
CA GLN A 256 10.39 -6.51 8.19
C GLN A 256 9.35 -5.94 7.22
N SER A 257 8.58 -6.79 6.55
CA SER A 257 7.52 -6.34 5.64
C SER A 257 6.39 -5.61 6.36
N SER A 258 6.14 -5.94 7.64
CA SER A 258 5.18 -5.28 8.53
C SER A 258 5.52 -3.82 8.84
N ALA A 259 6.75 -3.40 8.56
CA ALA A 259 7.27 -2.13 9.03
C ALA A 259 7.86 -1.30 7.91
N ILE A 260 7.80 0.01 8.06
CA ILE A 260 8.39 0.99 7.15
C ILE A 260 8.94 2.16 7.96
N THR A 261 10.10 2.67 7.55
CA THR A 261 10.71 3.86 8.16
C THR A 261 10.77 4.97 7.12
N LEU A 262 10.10 6.08 7.42
CA LEU A 262 10.22 7.33 6.69
C LEU A 262 11.29 8.19 7.39
N TYR A 263 12.35 8.53 6.66
CA TYR A 263 13.41 9.42 7.10
C TYR A 263 13.10 10.82 6.55
N LEU A 264 12.30 11.57 7.30
CA LEU A 264 11.80 12.88 6.89
C LEU A 264 12.77 13.98 7.33
N GLN A 265 13.21 14.83 6.42
CA GLN A 265 13.97 16.02 6.79
C GLN A 265 13.02 17.03 7.44
N SER A 266 13.32 17.47 8.66
CA SER A 266 12.49 18.42 9.38
C SER A 266 12.50 19.79 8.72
N PHE A 267 11.32 20.40 8.68
CA PHE A 267 11.08 21.73 8.12
C PHE A 267 10.15 22.50 9.05
N LYS A 268 10.04 23.81 8.82
CA LYS A 268 9.04 24.68 9.46
C LYS A 268 8.10 25.21 8.39
N PHE A 269 6.84 25.44 8.77
CA PHE A 269 5.96 26.28 7.96
C PHE A 269 6.55 27.69 7.91
N GLY A 270 6.52 28.31 6.74
CA GLY A 270 6.68 29.76 6.66
C GLY A 270 5.56 30.40 7.48
N LEU A 271 5.87 31.44 8.24
CA LEU A 271 4.82 32.28 8.79
C LEU A 271 4.01 32.82 7.60
N ASP A 272 2.69 32.63 7.63
CA ASP A 272 1.79 33.40 6.79
C ASP A 272 2.07 34.90 7.08
N GLU A 273 2.57 35.64 6.10
CA GLU A 273 2.40 37.10 6.08
C GLU A 273 0.95 37.45 5.71
#